data_AF-A0A258B5P6-F1
#
_entry.id   AF-A0A258B5P6-F1
#
_cell.length_a   1.000
_cell.length_b   1.000
_cell.length_c   1.000
_cell.angle_alpha   90.00
_cell.angle_beta   90.00
_cell.angle_gamma   90.00
#
_symmetry.space_group_name_H-M   'P 1'
#
loop_
_entity.id
_entity.type
_entity.pdbx_description
1 polymer ?
#
loop_
_entity_poly.entity_id
_entity_poly.type
_entity_poly.pdbx_seq_one_letter_code
_entity_poly.pdbx_strand_id
1 'polypeptide(L)'
;MFSVLFRFFLLICAAFFAAFIVQSNFGPVAGISVGIAFLSIPLMYSYINLARLRKYAVEDRLETMPLPGGYWEEVLFYLQRLVRNLKLQMLSVEKQHNRFIEAFQASPNGIMMLDDQDQIEWCNAISERFFGLQFKRDVMQRINFLIRRPEFIRYLHERHFEEPLLLERMGPRSNLSLMLQAFPFGEKRHLLLVQDVTDLQKADAMRRDFVANVSHEMRTPITVLMGFLETIQSLDLDKAQRDQYFEMMMS
;
A
#
# COMPACT_ATOMS: atom_id res chain seq x y z
N MET A 1 15.90 30.45 -29.66
CA MET A 1 15.50 30.38 -31.09
C MET A 1 16.17 31.47 -31.93
N PHE A 2 16.13 32.74 -31.53
CA PHE A 2 16.74 33.87 -32.25
C PHE A 2 18.26 33.71 -32.52
N SER A 3 19.01 33.21 -31.54
CA SER A 3 20.46 32.93 -31.67
C SER A 3 20.78 31.86 -32.73
N VAL A 4 19.91 30.86 -32.89
CA VAL A 4 20.10 29.74 -33.83
C VAL A 4 19.86 30.20 -35.26
N LEU A 5 18.77 30.93 -35.47
CA LEU A 5 18.44 31.51 -36.77
C LEU A 5 19.49 32.55 -37.20
N PHE A 6 19.99 33.36 -36.26
CA PHE A 6 21.05 34.34 -36.53
C PHE A 6 22.39 33.69 -36.91
N ARG A 7 22.79 32.60 -36.23
CA ARG A 7 24.00 31.85 -36.59
C ARG A 7 23.87 31.11 -37.93
N PHE A 8 22.70 30.54 -38.21
CA PHE A 8 22.41 29.91 -39.50
C PHE A 8 22.44 30.94 -40.64
N PHE A 9 21.86 32.12 -40.42
CA PHE A 9 21.93 33.24 -41.35
C PHE A 9 23.37 33.72 -41.58
N LEU A 10 24.16 33.87 -40.52
CA LEU A 10 25.59 34.21 -40.62
C LEU A 10 26.39 33.16 -41.41
N LEU A 11 26.12 31.86 -41.22
CA LEU A 11 26.78 30.80 -42.00
C LEU A 11 26.41 30.86 -43.48
N ILE A 12 25.15 31.15 -43.80
CA ILE A 12 24.71 31.35 -45.18
C ILE A 12 25.37 32.59 -45.78
N CYS A 13 25.38 33.72 -45.07
CA CYS A 13 26.04 34.95 -45.52
C CYS A 13 27.55 34.73 -45.74
N ALA A 14 28.22 33.99 -44.85
CA ALA A 14 29.63 33.64 -45.00
C ALA A 14 29.86 32.72 -46.21
N ALA A 15 28.96 31.76 -46.45
CA ALA A 15 29.02 30.89 -47.63
C ALA A 15 28.85 31.66 -48.94
N PHE A 16 27.90 32.59 -49.00
CA PHE A 16 27.69 33.47 -50.15
C PHE A 16 28.88 34.40 -50.38
N PHE A 17 29.47 34.94 -49.31
CA PHE A 17 30.66 35.80 -49.40
C PHE A 17 31.88 35.03 -49.92
N ALA A 18 32.11 33.81 -49.42
CA ALA A 18 33.17 32.93 -49.91
C ALA A 18 32.95 32.53 -51.39
N ALA A 19 31.72 32.20 -51.77
CA ALA A 19 31.37 31.89 -53.16
C ALA A 19 31.60 33.08 -54.10
N PHE A 20 31.26 34.30 -53.66
CA PHE A 20 31.46 35.53 -54.42
C PHE A 20 32.94 35.84 -54.68
N ILE A 21 33.81 35.68 -53.67
CA ILE A 21 35.26 35.88 -53.81
C ILE A 21 35.88 34.85 -54.77
N VAL A 22 35.44 33.60 -54.71
CA VAL A 22 35.97 32.56 -55.60
C VAL A 22 35.46 32.75 -57.03
N GLN A 23 34.21 33.18 -57.20
CA GLN A 23 33.63 33.49 -58.50
C GLN A 23 34.40 34.59 -59.23
N SER A 24 34.86 35.63 -58.52
CA SER A 24 35.61 36.73 -59.14
C SER A 24 37.01 36.33 -59.63
N ASN A 25 37.59 35.24 -59.09
CA ASN A 25 38.97 34.84 -59.36
C ASN A 25 39.08 33.59 -60.26
N PHE A 26 38.17 32.62 -60.14
CA PHE A 26 38.26 31.30 -60.78
C PHE A 26 37.04 30.94 -61.65
N GLY A 27 36.12 31.88 -61.83
CA GLY A 27 34.92 31.72 -62.65
C GLY A 27 33.70 31.17 -61.89
N PRO A 28 32.51 31.19 -62.53
CA PRO A 28 31.23 30.94 -61.86
C PRO A 28 31.06 29.51 -61.35
N VAL A 29 31.65 28.53 -62.04
CA VAL A 29 31.55 27.11 -61.66
C VAL A 29 32.33 26.83 -60.36
N ALA A 30 33.49 27.47 -60.18
CA ALA A 30 34.31 27.32 -58.98
C ALA A 30 33.69 27.99 -57.74
N GLY A 31 32.97 29.10 -57.92
CA GLY A 31 32.27 29.77 -56.82
C GLY A 31 31.14 28.93 -56.23
N ILE A 32 30.34 28.28 -57.09
CA ILE A 32 29.21 27.44 -56.66
C ILE A 32 29.70 26.18 -55.92
N SER A 33 30.75 25.53 -56.42
CA SER A 33 31.29 24.32 -55.79
C SER A 33 31.83 24.58 -54.39
N VAL A 34 32.51 25.72 -54.19
CA VAL A 34 33.02 26.13 -52.88
C VAL A 34 31.89 26.50 -51.91
N GLY A 35 30.84 27.19 -52.38
CA GLY A 35 29.67 27.50 -51.55
C GLY A 35 28.94 26.25 -51.05
N ILE A 36 28.75 25.25 -51.94
CA ILE A 36 28.15 23.96 -51.59
C ILE A 36 29.04 23.20 -50.59
N ALA A 37 30.36 23.16 -50.83
CA ALA A 37 31.30 22.50 -49.93
C ALA A 37 31.27 23.13 -48.52
N PHE A 38 31.21 24.46 -48.43
CA PHE A 38 31.17 25.17 -47.16
C PHE A 38 29.89 24.87 -46.36
N LEU A 39 28.74 24.82 -47.03
CA LEU A 39 27.46 24.46 -46.39
C LEU A 39 27.35 22.97 -46.04
N SER A 40 28.06 22.09 -46.75
CA SER A 40 28.03 20.64 -46.50
C SER A 40 28.65 20.23 -45.17
N ILE A 41 29.65 20.97 -44.69
CA ILE A 41 30.39 20.69 -43.45
C ILE A 41 29.46 20.73 -42.21
N PRO A 42 28.72 21.82 -41.93
CA PRO A 42 27.82 21.87 -40.77
C PRO A 42 26.63 20.91 -40.91
N LEU A 43 26.16 20.64 -42.14
CA LEU A 43 25.12 19.64 -42.40
C LEU A 43 25.60 18.24 -42.05
N MET A 44 26.81 17.88 -42.48
CA MET A 44 27.44 16.59 -42.14
C MET A 44 27.63 16.45 -40.63
N TYR A 45 28.10 17.52 -39.96
CA TYR A 45 28.25 17.54 -38.50
C TYR A 45 26.91 17.31 -37.77
N SER A 46 25.84 17.98 -38.22
CA SER A 46 24.49 17.81 -37.70
C SER A 46 23.97 16.38 -37.89
N TYR A 47 24.17 15.81 -39.08
CA TYR A 47 23.75 14.45 -39.41
C TYR A 47 24.45 13.40 -38.55
N ILE A 48 25.77 13.53 -38.33
CA ILE A 48 26.54 12.63 -37.46
C ILE A 48 26.00 12.68 -36.02
N ASN A 49 25.71 13.87 -35.50
CA ASN A 49 25.16 14.01 -34.14
C ASN A 49 23.75 13.43 -34.03
N LEU A 50 22.91 13.55 -35.06
CA LEU A 50 21.59 12.91 -35.10
C LEU A 50 21.69 11.38 -35.15
N ALA A 51 22.61 10.84 -35.96
CA ALA A 51 22.87 9.40 -36.01
C ALA A 51 23.39 8.87 -34.67
N ARG A 52 24.26 9.64 -34.00
CA ARG A 52 24.73 9.34 -32.64
C ARG A 52 23.57 9.34 -31.66
N LEU A 53 22.74 10.38 -31.65
CA LEU A 53 21.55 10.46 -30.80
C LEU A 53 20.64 9.24 -30.97
N ARG A 54 20.34 8.86 -32.23
CA ARG A 54 19.53 7.66 -32.53
C ARG A 54 20.14 6.40 -31.91
N LYS A 55 21.45 6.19 -32.06
CA LYS A 55 22.14 5.02 -31.51
C LYS A 55 21.99 4.96 -29.97
N TYR A 56 22.30 6.05 -29.28
CA TYR A 56 22.23 6.09 -27.81
C TYR A 56 20.79 6.07 -27.27
N ALA A 57 19.82 6.57 -28.03
CA ALA A 57 18.40 6.50 -27.68
C ALA A 57 17.85 5.07 -27.78
N VAL A 58 18.25 4.30 -28.78
CA VAL A 58 17.84 2.90 -28.92
C VAL A 58 18.48 2.02 -27.85
N GLU A 59 19.71 2.33 -27.43
CA GLU A 59 20.43 1.60 -26.38
C GLU A 59 20.00 1.98 -24.94
N ASP A 60 19.02 2.89 -24.77
CA ASP A 60 18.60 3.48 -23.48
C ASP A 60 19.78 4.05 -22.65
N ARG A 61 20.80 4.57 -23.35
CA ARG A 61 22.07 5.07 -22.79
C ARG A 61 22.30 6.55 -23.08
N LEU A 62 21.22 7.31 -23.26
CA LEU A 62 21.27 8.75 -23.51
C LEU A 62 22.09 9.52 -22.46
N GLU A 63 22.07 9.07 -21.20
CA GLU A 63 22.77 9.70 -20.06
C GLU A 63 24.30 9.64 -20.17
N THR A 64 24.85 8.64 -20.86
CA THR A 64 26.31 8.45 -20.99
C THR A 64 26.85 8.93 -22.34
N MET A 65 25.99 9.53 -23.16
CA MET A 65 26.39 10.07 -24.45
C MET A 65 27.37 11.25 -24.26
N PRO A 66 28.55 11.22 -24.91
CA PRO A 66 29.50 12.31 -24.82
C PRO A 66 28.93 13.56 -25.49
N LEU A 67 28.96 14.69 -24.79
CA LEU A 67 28.46 15.98 -25.24
C LEU A 67 29.38 16.53 -26.35
N PRO A 68 28.90 16.68 -27.59
CA PRO A 68 29.64 17.37 -28.64
C PRO A 68 29.64 18.88 -28.36
N GLY A 69 30.74 19.57 -28.66
CA GLY A 69 30.82 21.02 -28.45
C GLY A 69 29.91 21.84 -29.38
N GLY A 70 29.57 23.05 -28.96
CA GLY A 70 28.79 24.00 -29.76
C GLY A 70 27.28 23.86 -29.55
N TYR A 71 26.47 24.10 -30.59
CA TYR A 71 25.00 24.15 -30.45
C TYR A 71 24.38 22.81 -29.99
N TRP A 72 24.98 21.70 -30.40
CA TRP A 72 24.51 20.37 -30.00
C TRP A 72 24.76 20.07 -28.53
N GLU A 73 25.69 20.77 -27.87
CA GLU A 73 25.95 20.64 -26.44
C GLU A 73 24.70 21.03 -25.63
N GLU A 74 24.15 22.22 -25.90
CA GLU A 74 22.98 22.73 -25.20
C GLU A 74 21.77 21.79 -25.41
N VAL A 75 21.47 21.42 -26.66
CA VAL A 75 20.32 20.58 -27.00
C VAL A 75 20.42 19.21 -26.33
N LEU A 76 21.58 18.55 -26.44
CA LEU A 76 21.78 17.23 -25.84
C LEU A 76 21.81 17.30 -24.32
N PHE A 77 22.38 18.36 -23.73
CA PHE A 77 22.37 18.57 -22.29
C PHE A 77 20.94 18.70 -21.75
N TYR A 78 20.08 19.50 -22.40
CA TYR A 78 18.67 19.61 -22.00
C TYR A 78 17.93 18.29 -22.14
N LEU A 79 18.19 17.54 -23.22
CA LEU A 79 17.59 16.23 -23.45
C LEU A 79 18.02 15.21 -22.38
N GLN A 80 19.32 15.13 -22.08
CA GLN A 80 19.86 14.27 -21.02
C GLN A 80 19.27 14.62 -19.66
N ARG A 81 19.17 15.91 -19.34
CA ARG A 81 18.56 16.38 -18.09
C ARG A 81 17.08 15.97 -18.01
N LEU A 82 16.33 16.10 -19.09
CA LEU A 82 14.92 15.68 -19.13
C LEU A 82 14.77 14.18 -18.91
N VAL A 83 15.54 13.36 -19.63
CA VAL A 83 15.52 11.89 -19.48
C VAL A 83 15.89 11.47 -18.06
N ARG A 84 16.96 12.03 -17.50
CA ARG A 84 17.40 11.76 -16.13
C ARG A 84 16.31 12.12 -15.12
N ASN A 85 15.67 13.28 -15.28
CA ASN A 85 14.60 13.70 -14.39
C ASN A 85 13.39 12.77 -14.47
N LEU A 86 12.99 12.35 -15.67
CA LEU A 86 11.89 11.39 -15.86
C LEU A 86 12.21 10.05 -15.19
N LYS A 87 13.45 9.54 -15.37
CA LYS A 87 13.89 8.29 -14.75
C LYS A 87 13.93 8.38 -13.22
N LEU A 88 14.41 9.49 -12.66
CA LEU A 88 14.38 9.75 -11.23
C LEU A 88 12.95 9.82 -10.69
N GLN A 89 12.03 10.45 -11.43
CA GLN A 89 10.61 10.48 -11.06
C GLN A 89 10.00 9.07 -11.07
N MET A 90 10.24 8.28 -12.12
CA MET A 90 9.77 6.89 -12.19
C MET A 90 10.27 6.06 -11.01
N LEU A 91 11.57 6.11 -10.71
CA LEU A 91 12.15 5.40 -9.57
C LEU A 91 11.57 5.87 -8.23
N SER A 92 11.27 7.17 -8.10
CA SER A 92 10.66 7.70 -6.88
C SER A 92 9.22 7.20 -6.68
N VAL A 93 8.43 7.13 -7.75
CA VAL A 93 7.05 6.62 -7.73
C VAL A 93 7.05 5.13 -7.38
N GLU A 94 7.93 4.35 -8.01
CA GLU A 94 8.08 2.92 -7.71
C GLU A 94 8.48 2.69 -6.25
N LYS A 95 9.45 3.48 -5.74
CA LYS A 95 9.88 3.40 -4.33
C LYS A 95 8.76 3.79 -3.36
N GLN A 96 7.95 4.79 -3.70
CA GLN A 96 6.78 5.15 -2.89
C GLN A 96 5.74 4.02 -2.87
N HIS A 97 5.46 3.40 -4.02
CA HIS A 97 4.55 2.26 -4.09
C HIS A 97 5.04 1.09 -3.23
N ASN A 98 6.32 0.71 -3.34
CA ASN A 98 6.88 -0.38 -2.55
C ASN A 98 6.82 -0.12 -1.04
N ARG A 99 7.12 1.11 -0.59
CA ARG A 99 6.98 1.48 0.83
C ARG A 99 5.55 1.36 1.33
N PHE A 100 4.56 1.71 0.51
CA PHE A 100 3.16 1.57 0.87
C PHE A 100 2.83 0.09 1.10
N ILE A 101 3.20 -0.78 0.14
CA ILE A 101 3.00 -2.24 0.27
C ILE A 101 3.74 -2.81 1.51
N GLU A 102 4.98 -2.40 1.75
CA GLU A 102 5.75 -2.80 2.93
C GLU A 102 5.03 -2.42 4.23
N ALA A 103 4.43 -1.22 4.29
CA ALA A 103 3.67 -0.79 5.47
C ALA A 103 2.43 -1.67 5.74
N PHE A 104 1.68 -2.06 4.70
CA PHE A 104 0.55 -3.00 4.88
C PHE A 104 1.00 -4.40 5.25
N GLN A 105 2.16 -4.85 4.76
CA GLN A 105 2.74 -6.15 5.11
C GLN A 105 3.29 -6.19 6.54
N ALA A 106 3.81 -5.06 7.04
CA ALA A 106 4.32 -4.92 8.40
C ALA A 106 3.22 -4.72 9.46
N SER A 107 1.98 -4.44 9.04
CA SER A 107 0.84 -4.29 9.95
C SER A 107 0.62 -5.58 10.77
N PRO A 108 0.38 -5.49 12.09
CA PRO A 108 0.04 -6.65 12.91
C PRO A 108 -1.37 -7.17 12.61
N ASN A 109 -2.19 -6.38 11.91
CA ASN A 109 -3.55 -6.74 11.51
C ASN A 109 -3.54 -7.39 10.14
N GLY A 110 -4.46 -8.34 9.92
CA GLY A 110 -4.78 -8.84 8.60
C GLY A 110 -5.47 -7.73 7.79
N ILE A 111 -4.94 -7.43 6.60
CA ILE A 111 -5.52 -6.47 5.68
C ILE A 111 -5.76 -7.17 4.34
N MET A 112 -6.99 -7.04 3.84
CA MET A 112 -7.42 -7.61 2.57
C MET A 112 -8.25 -6.59 1.79
N MET A 113 -7.96 -6.43 0.52
CA MET A 113 -8.67 -5.54 -0.39
C MET A 113 -9.54 -6.38 -1.32
N LEU A 114 -10.81 -6.01 -1.39
CA LEU A 114 -11.86 -6.67 -2.13
C LEU A 114 -12.37 -5.75 -3.24
N ASP A 115 -12.64 -6.31 -4.42
CA ASP A 115 -13.29 -5.59 -5.52
C ASP A 115 -14.81 -5.41 -5.30
N ASP A 116 -15.51 -4.94 -6.34
CA ASP A 116 -16.96 -4.70 -6.33
C ASP A 116 -17.81 -5.99 -6.29
N GLN A 117 -17.18 -7.16 -6.49
CA GLN A 117 -17.80 -8.48 -6.45
C GLN A 117 -17.32 -9.31 -5.25
N ASP A 118 -16.69 -8.66 -4.26
CA ASP A 118 -16.07 -9.28 -3.09
C ASP A 118 -14.95 -10.30 -3.43
N GLN A 119 -14.26 -10.10 -4.56
CA GLN A 119 -13.07 -10.87 -4.95
C GLN A 119 -11.81 -10.26 -4.36
N ILE A 120 -10.85 -11.12 -4.01
CA ILE A 120 -9.59 -10.67 -3.40
C ILE A 120 -8.68 -10.07 -4.47
N GLU A 121 -8.48 -8.75 -4.40
CA GLU A 121 -7.50 -8.01 -5.20
C GLU A 121 -6.11 -8.08 -4.54
N TRP A 122 -6.06 -8.00 -3.21
CA TRP A 122 -4.81 -8.02 -2.45
C TRP A 122 -5.02 -8.51 -1.01
N CYS A 123 -4.03 -9.20 -0.42
CA CYS A 123 -3.99 -9.41 1.03
C CYS A 123 -2.56 -9.45 1.58
N ASN A 124 -2.40 -9.07 2.85
CA ASN A 124 -1.12 -9.18 3.53
C ASN A 124 -0.85 -10.59 4.08
N ALA A 125 0.42 -10.86 4.42
CA ALA A 125 0.86 -12.15 4.94
C ALA A 125 0.16 -12.53 6.28
N ILE A 126 -0.28 -11.55 7.06
CA ILE A 126 -1.03 -11.80 8.30
C ILE A 126 -2.43 -12.37 7.98
N SER A 127 -3.11 -11.83 6.97
CA SER A 127 -4.41 -12.36 6.52
C SER A 127 -4.31 -13.80 6.04
N GLU A 128 -3.24 -14.13 5.30
CA GLU A 128 -2.97 -15.52 4.89
C GLU A 128 -2.88 -16.45 6.10
N ARG A 129 -2.20 -16.03 7.18
CA ARG A 129 -2.07 -16.82 8.41
C ARG A 129 -3.39 -16.95 9.18
N PHE A 130 -4.15 -15.86 9.28
CA PHE A 130 -5.42 -15.83 10.02
C PHE A 130 -6.51 -16.71 9.39
N PHE A 131 -6.60 -16.70 8.07
CA PHE A 131 -7.61 -17.45 7.34
C PHE A 131 -7.09 -18.76 6.73
N GLY A 132 -5.77 -19.01 6.76
CA GLY A 132 -5.15 -20.19 6.14
C GLY A 132 -5.18 -20.17 4.61
N LEU A 133 -5.14 -18.98 4.02
CA LEU A 133 -5.25 -18.76 2.57
C LEU A 133 -3.88 -18.79 1.91
N GLN A 134 -3.86 -19.03 0.59
CA GLN A 134 -2.66 -18.91 -0.22
C GLN A 134 -2.91 -17.84 -1.28
N PHE A 135 -2.46 -16.60 -1.02
CA PHE A 135 -2.76 -15.45 -1.88
C PHE A 135 -2.44 -15.76 -3.35
N LYS A 136 -1.27 -16.35 -3.63
CA LYS A 136 -0.84 -16.69 -5.00
C LYS A 136 -1.82 -17.58 -5.79
N ARG A 137 -2.67 -18.35 -5.11
CA ARG A 137 -3.67 -19.24 -5.73
C ARG A 137 -5.09 -18.68 -5.66
N ASP A 138 -5.34 -17.82 -4.67
CA ASP A 138 -6.68 -17.37 -4.30
C ASP A 138 -7.00 -15.94 -4.79
N VAL A 139 -6.08 -15.27 -5.50
CA VAL A 139 -6.35 -13.97 -6.15
C VAL A 139 -7.57 -14.09 -7.09
N MET A 140 -8.41 -13.06 -7.13
CA MET A 140 -9.65 -13.00 -7.93
C MET A 140 -10.71 -14.05 -7.54
N GLN A 141 -10.51 -14.81 -6.47
CA GLN A 141 -11.60 -15.64 -5.92
C GLN A 141 -12.46 -14.79 -4.99
N ARG A 142 -13.77 -15.07 -4.98
CA ARG A 142 -14.67 -14.43 -4.02
C ARG A 142 -14.36 -14.91 -2.61
N ILE A 143 -14.26 -13.98 -1.68
CA ILE A 143 -13.88 -14.24 -0.28
C ILE A 143 -14.86 -15.18 0.44
N ASN A 144 -16.14 -15.19 0.03
CA ASN A 144 -17.18 -16.06 0.59
C ASN A 144 -16.94 -17.56 0.32
N PHE A 145 -16.20 -17.94 -0.73
CA PHE A 145 -15.86 -19.35 -0.98
C PHE A 145 -14.73 -19.85 -0.08
N LEU A 146 -13.88 -18.94 0.38
CA LEU A 146 -12.76 -19.21 1.26
C LEU A 146 -13.19 -19.18 2.72
N ILE A 147 -13.89 -18.13 3.14
CA ILE A 147 -14.43 -17.97 4.49
C ILE A 147 -15.92 -18.38 4.49
N ARG A 148 -16.16 -19.66 4.78
CA ARG A 148 -17.50 -20.27 4.73
C ARG A 148 -18.33 -20.06 6.01
N ARG A 149 -18.08 -18.99 6.76
CA ARG A 149 -18.81 -18.70 8.00
C ARG A 149 -20.13 -17.98 7.65
N PRO A 150 -21.30 -18.47 8.08
CA PRO A 150 -22.58 -17.82 7.79
C PRO A 150 -22.63 -16.37 8.26
N GLU A 151 -22.03 -16.07 9.42
CA GLU A 151 -22.00 -14.71 9.98
C GLU A 151 -21.21 -13.76 9.06
N PHE A 152 -20.11 -14.23 8.47
CA PHE A 152 -19.29 -13.47 7.54
C PHE A 152 -19.99 -13.22 6.21
N ILE A 153 -20.66 -14.25 5.67
CA ILE A 153 -21.44 -14.12 4.44
C ILE A 153 -22.56 -13.09 4.63
N ARG A 154 -23.24 -13.14 5.78
CA ARG A 154 -24.28 -12.17 6.15
C ARG A 154 -23.71 -10.76 6.28
N TYR A 155 -22.57 -10.60 6.95
CA TYR A 155 -21.88 -9.32 7.10
C TYR A 155 -21.56 -8.63 5.77
N LEU A 156 -21.02 -9.38 4.80
CA LEU A 156 -20.75 -8.86 3.46
C LEU A 156 -22.03 -8.57 2.67
N HIS A 157 -23.05 -9.42 2.80
CA HIS A 157 -24.31 -9.23 2.07
C HIS A 157 -25.12 -8.04 2.58
N GLU A 158 -25.21 -7.87 3.90
CA GLU A 158 -25.96 -6.80 4.53
C GLU A 158 -25.28 -5.42 4.41
N ARG A 159 -23.97 -5.39 4.14
CA ARG A 159 -23.16 -4.16 3.99
C ARG A 159 -23.22 -3.22 5.22
N HIS A 160 -23.62 -3.72 6.39
CA HIS A 160 -23.58 -3.00 7.67
C HIS A 160 -22.16 -3.02 8.23
N PHE A 161 -21.30 -2.17 7.70
CA PHE A 161 -19.87 -2.13 8.05
C PHE A 161 -19.54 -1.28 9.28
N GLU A 162 -20.53 -0.66 9.90
CA GLU A 162 -20.35 0.15 11.11
C GLU A 162 -19.99 -0.70 12.33
N GLU A 163 -20.54 -1.91 12.41
CA GLU A 163 -20.26 -2.84 13.51
C GLU A 163 -19.18 -3.86 13.11
N PRO A 164 -18.20 -4.14 13.98
CA PRO A 164 -17.22 -5.17 13.72
C PRO A 164 -17.84 -6.57 13.91
N LEU A 165 -17.47 -7.51 13.04
CA LEU A 165 -17.86 -8.90 13.12
C LEU A 165 -16.82 -9.70 13.91
N LEU A 166 -17.21 -10.33 15.00
CA LEU A 166 -16.37 -11.30 15.71
C LEU A 166 -16.53 -12.70 15.10
N LEU A 167 -15.43 -13.29 14.64
CA LEU A 167 -15.35 -14.68 14.23
C LEU A 167 -14.49 -15.47 15.20
N GLU A 168 -15.08 -16.46 15.85
CA GLU A 168 -14.37 -17.33 16.78
C GLU A 168 -13.84 -18.59 16.08
N ARG A 169 -12.84 -19.22 16.70
CA ARG A 169 -12.26 -20.50 16.27
C ARG A 169 -11.74 -20.47 14.83
N MET A 170 -11.00 -19.41 14.54
CA MET A 170 -10.33 -19.18 13.26
C MET A 170 -8.87 -19.65 13.28
N GLY A 171 -8.21 -19.59 12.13
CA GLY A 171 -6.84 -20.03 11.94
C GLY A 171 -6.64 -21.55 11.81
N PRO A 172 -5.41 -22.00 11.49
CA PRO A 172 -5.11 -23.41 11.24
C PRO A 172 -5.34 -24.33 12.45
N ARG A 173 -5.26 -23.77 13.66
CA ARG A 173 -5.46 -24.48 14.93
C ARG A 173 -6.82 -24.20 15.57
N SER A 174 -7.70 -23.45 14.89
CA SER A 174 -9.06 -23.10 15.36
C SER A 174 -9.09 -22.47 16.76
N ASN A 175 -8.07 -21.70 17.12
CA ASN A 175 -7.88 -21.11 18.44
C ASN A 175 -7.80 -19.59 18.42
N LEU A 176 -7.99 -18.97 17.24
CA LEU A 176 -7.98 -17.53 17.09
C LEU A 176 -9.40 -16.98 17.17
N SER A 177 -9.57 -15.86 17.86
CA SER A 177 -10.76 -15.01 17.78
C SER A 177 -10.39 -13.76 17.00
N LEU A 178 -11.02 -13.59 15.84
CA LEU A 178 -10.71 -12.53 14.90
C LEU A 178 -11.85 -11.52 14.87
N MET A 179 -11.52 -10.24 14.98
CA MET A 179 -12.45 -9.13 14.79
C MET A 179 -12.27 -8.57 13.38
N LEU A 180 -13.33 -8.61 12.58
CA LEU A 180 -13.34 -8.19 11.19
C LEU A 180 -14.12 -6.88 11.04
N GLN A 181 -13.57 -5.94 10.29
CA GLN A 181 -14.28 -4.71 9.93
C GLN A 181 -13.97 -4.34 8.49
N ALA A 182 -15.01 -4.13 7.69
CA ALA A 182 -14.85 -3.65 6.32
C ALA A 182 -14.95 -2.12 6.28
N PHE A 183 -14.16 -1.51 5.41
CA PHE A 183 -14.18 -0.07 5.16
C PHE A 183 -14.37 0.16 3.65
N PRO A 184 -15.19 1.14 3.23
CA PRO A 184 -15.25 1.51 1.82
C PRO A 184 -13.89 2.10 1.39
N PHE A 185 -13.37 1.67 0.25
CA PHE A 185 -12.10 2.13 -0.31
C PHE A 185 -12.25 2.40 -1.81
N GLY A 186 -12.02 3.64 -2.26
CA GLY A 186 -12.20 4.00 -3.67
C GLY A 186 -13.65 3.83 -4.18
N GLU A 187 -13.82 3.64 -5.50
CA GLU A 187 -15.13 3.39 -6.10
C GLU A 187 -15.48 1.90 -6.05
N LYS A 188 -16.48 1.54 -5.22
CA LYS A 188 -17.04 0.19 -5.04
C LYS A 188 -16.08 -0.90 -4.55
N ARG A 189 -14.91 -0.56 -4.02
CA ARG A 189 -14.02 -1.55 -3.38
C ARG A 189 -14.14 -1.49 -1.86
N HIS A 190 -13.72 -2.55 -1.22
CA HIS A 190 -13.77 -2.67 0.23
C HIS A 190 -12.40 -3.10 0.80
N LEU A 191 -12.02 -2.49 1.92
CA LEU A 191 -10.85 -2.86 2.69
C LEU A 191 -11.32 -3.61 3.94
N LEU A 192 -11.05 -4.91 4.01
CA LEU A 192 -11.31 -5.74 5.17
C LEU A 192 -10.10 -5.72 6.10
N LEU A 193 -10.29 -5.17 7.29
CA LEU A 193 -9.33 -5.20 8.39
C LEU A 193 -9.70 -6.35 9.33
N VAL A 194 -8.69 -7.08 9.78
CA VAL A 194 -8.83 -8.26 10.64
C VAL A 194 -7.85 -8.16 11.78
N GLN A 195 -8.35 -8.13 13.00
CA GLN A 195 -7.54 -8.02 14.20
C GLN A 195 -7.67 -9.29 15.04
N ASP A 196 -6.54 -9.78 15.54
CA ASP A 196 -6.54 -10.84 16.54
C ASP A 196 -6.93 -10.26 17.90
N VAL A 197 -8.08 -10.71 18.43
CA VAL A 197 -8.62 -10.33 19.74
C VAL A 197 -8.68 -11.53 20.68
N THR A 198 -7.93 -12.60 20.40
CA THR A 198 -7.94 -13.85 21.15
C THR A 198 -7.66 -13.63 22.64
N ASP A 199 -6.62 -12.87 22.97
CA ASP A 199 -6.24 -12.67 24.37
C ASP A 199 -7.23 -11.75 25.11
N LEU A 200 -7.82 -10.80 24.40
CA LEU A 200 -8.90 -9.98 24.93
C LEU A 200 -10.14 -10.84 25.26
N GLN A 201 -10.51 -11.76 24.37
CA GLN A 201 -11.62 -12.68 24.60
C GLN A 201 -11.34 -13.64 25.76
N LYS A 202 -10.12 -14.18 25.86
CA LYS A 202 -9.73 -15.03 27.00
C LYS A 202 -9.78 -14.29 28.33
N ALA A 203 -9.30 -13.04 28.37
CA ALA A 203 -9.34 -12.22 29.58
C ALA A 203 -10.78 -11.92 30.00
N ASP A 204 -11.66 -11.60 29.05
CA ASP A 204 -13.07 -11.33 29.37
C ASP A 204 -13.81 -12.60 29.81
N ALA A 205 -13.53 -13.76 29.18
CA ALA A 205 -14.03 -15.06 29.63
C ALA A 205 -13.59 -15.38 31.06
N MET A 206 -12.29 -15.26 31.37
CA MET A 206 -11.74 -15.49 32.71
C MET A 206 -12.38 -14.56 33.76
N ARG A 207 -12.61 -13.29 33.41
CA ARG A 207 -13.30 -12.33 34.28
C ARG A 207 -14.74 -12.77 34.58
N ARG A 208 -15.49 -13.20 33.56
CA ARG A 208 -16.88 -13.68 33.72
C ARG A 208 -16.92 -14.95 34.59
N ASP A 209 -16.01 -15.89 34.35
CA ASP A 209 -15.91 -17.13 35.11
C ASP A 209 -15.56 -16.86 36.59
N PHE A 210 -14.64 -15.92 36.84
CA PHE A 210 -14.32 -15.49 38.20
C PHE A 210 -15.53 -14.90 38.92
N VAL A 211 -16.25 -13.97 38.27
CA VAL A 211 -17.45 -13.35 38.86
C VAL A 211 -18.53 -14.40 39.12
N ALA A 212 -18.73 -15.34 38.19
CA ALA A 212 -19.66 -16.44 38.37
C ALA A 212 -19.28 -17.32 39.56
N ASN A 213 -18.01 -17.75 39.63
CA ASN A 213 -17.51 -18.60 40.73
C ASN A 213 -17.65 -17.91 42.08
N VAL A 214 -17.21 -16.66 42.22
CA VAL A 214 -17.35 -15.90 43.47
C VAL A 214 -18.83 -15.74 43.83
N SER A 215 -19.71 -15.49 42.85
CA SER A 215 -21.16 -15.38 43.11
C SER A 215 -21.75 -16.70 43.61
N HIS A 216 -21.31 -17.83 43.08
CA HIS A 216 -21.74 -19.15 43.53
C HIS A 216 -21.21 -19.49 44.91
N GLU A 217 -19.94 -19.20 45.19
CA GLU A 217 -19.32 -19.45 46.50
C GLU A 217 -19.87 -18.55 47.59
N MET A 218 -20.31 -17.33 47.26
CA MET A 218 -20.93 -16.41 48.22
C MET A 218 -22.42 -16.70 48.46
N ARG A 219 -23.15 -17.18 47.45
CA ARG A 219 -24.60 -17.45 47.58
C ARG A 219 -24.89 -18.49 48.66
N THR A 220 -24.12 -19.56 48.69
CA THR A 220 -24.33 -20.68 49.63
C THR A 220 -24.19 -20.25 51.11
N PRO A 221 -23.08 -19.64 51.57
CA PRO A 221 -22.93 -19.23 52.96
C PRO A 221 -23.93 -18.13 53.36
N ILE A 222 -24.24 -17.19 52.46
CA ILE A 222 -25.25 -16.16 52.74
C ILE A 222 -26.65 -16.78 52.91
N THR A 223 -26.99 -17.78 52.10
CA THR A 223 -28.27 -18.50 52.24
C THR A 223 -28.36 -19.24 53.57
N VAL A 224 -27.26 -19.87 54.01
CA VAL A 224 -27.18 -20.53 55.33
C VAL A 224 -27.35 -19.51 56.47
N LEU A 225 -26.64 -18.38 56.40
CA LEU A 225 -26.77 -17.27 57.36
C LEU A 225 -28.20 -16.73 57.43
N MET A 226 -28.85 -16.52 56.28
CA MET A 226 -30.25 -16.09 56.23
C MET A 226 -31.18 -17.11 56.87
N GLY A 227 -30.97 -18.42 56.64
CA GLY A 227 -31.76 -19.47 57.29
C GLY A 227 -31.64 -19.47 58.82
N PHE A 228 -30.44 -19.23 59.36
CA PHE A 228 -30.25 -19.05 60.81
C PHE A 228 -30.99 -17.81 61.34
N LEU A 229 -30.88 -16.68 60.64
CA LEU A 229 -31.58 -15.45 61.01
C LEU A 229 -33.11 -15.59 60.96
N GLU A 230 -33.64 -16.26 59.94
CA GLU A 230 -35.09 -16.55 59.83
C GLU A 230 -35.55 -17.45 60.98
N THR A 231 -34.77 -18.46 61.35
CA THR A 231 -35.08 -19.36 62.47
C THR A 231 -35.13 -18.59 63.80
N ILE A 232 -34.17 -17.69 64.04
CA ILE A 232 -34.12 -16.83 65.23
C ILE A 232 -35.30 -15.84 65.28
N GLN A 233 -35.74 -15.31 64.14
CA GLN A 233 -36.84 -14.34 64.08
C GLN A 233 -38.24 -14.99 64.16
N SER A 234 -38.41 -16.20 63.62
CA SER A 234 -39.73 -16.84 63.47
C SER A 234 -40.14 -17.71 64.66
N LEU A 235 -39.17 -18.23 65.43
CA LEU A 235 -39.43 -19.04 66.62
C LEU A 235 -39.32 -18.20 67.90
N ASP A 236 -40.24 -18.39 68.85
CA ASP A 236 -40.18 -17.74 70.17
C ASP A 236 -39.17 -18.50 71.05
N LEU A 237 -37.88 -18.20 70.84
CA LEU A 237 -36.75 -18.88 71.48
C LEU A 237 -36.35 -18.19 72.79
N ASP A 238 -36.10 -19.01 73.83
CA ASP A 238 -35.46 -18.56 75.09
C ASP A 238 -34.02 -18.06 74.81
N LYS A 239 -33.49 -17.20 75.68
CA LYS A 239 -32.13 -16.66 75.60
C LYS A 239 -31.08 -17.76 75.38
N ALA A 240 -31.17 -18.87 76.12
CA ALA A 240 -30.21 -19.97 76.01
C ALA A 240 -30.22 -20.62 74.61
N GLN A 241 -31.39 -20.77 73.98
CA GLN A 241 -31.50 -21.33 72.64
C GLN A 241 -31.00 -20.36 71.57
N ARG A 242 -31.23 -19.06 71.76
CA ARG A 242 -30.75 -18.01 70.87
C ARG A 242 -29.22 -17.92 70.86
N ASP A 243 -28.62 -17.99 72.06
CA ASP A 243 -27.16 -18.01 72.22
C ASP A 243 -26.53 -19.24 71.55
N GLN A 244 -27.20 -20.42 71.61
CA GLN A 244 -26.76 -21.63 70.92
C GLN A 244 -26.78 -21.50 69.39
N TYR A 245 -27.80 -20.86 68.81
CA TYR A 245 -27.83 -20.59 67.36
C TYR A 245 -26.77 -19.57 66.92
N PHE A 246 -26.47 -18.57 67.75
CA PHE A 246 -25.35 -17.66 67.51
C PHE A 246 -24.00 -18.36 67.58
N GLU A 247 -23.78 -19.27 68.53
CA GLU A 247 -22.56 -20.10 68.59
C GLU A 247 -22.42 -20.98 67.35
N MET A 248 -23.50 -21.65 66.91
CA MET A 248 -23.50 -22.46 65.68
C MET A 248 -23.23 -21.63 64.41
N MET A 249 -23.63 -20.36 64.38
CA MET A 249 -23.38 -19.47 63.24
C MET A 249 -21.93 -18.96 63.19
N MET A 250 -21.23 -18.98 64.33
CA MET A 250 -19.87 -18.45 64.51
C MET A 250 -18.78 -19.55 64.51
N SER A 251 -19.16 -20.83 64.54
CA SER A 251 -18.24 -21.99 64.44
C SER A 251 -18.00 -22.42 63.00
#